data_AF-A0A507AEI5-F1
#
_entry.id   AF-A0A507AEI5-F1
#
_cell.length_a   1.000
_cell.length_b   1.000
_cell.length_c   1.000
_cell.angle_alpha   90.00
_cell.angle_beta   90.00
_cell.angle_gamma   90.00
#
_symmetry.space_group_name_H-M   'P 1'
#
loop_
_entity.id
_entity.type
_entity.pdbx_description
1 polymer ?
#
loop_
_entity_poly.entity_id
_entity_poly.type
_entity_poly.pdbx_seq_one_letter_code
_entity_poly.pdbx_strand_id
1 'polypeptide(L)'
;MFSTLVLGALTLCSTIAAAPPPQPPCGNCRDAAQYLTVDSSNGPITGHLAPNTSCVVEYLGIPYAKPPVGDLRFAPPQRFVATDPYEAAAFGNDCPLTASKPVNYPGFTPQAQRVINYFASAAGTPQSEDCLTLNIWSRPTPNSRRANKPVLVFFYGGRFTIGNTNSPFYNGKYFAEAEDIVVVTVNYRLNLFGFPGAPGQPQNLGLRDQRAAVEWVRDNIWRFGGNPSKITISGQSSGGVGVDFWAYAYKNDPIVHGLIAHSGNAFSFPANTKTVQEKNWDTVVSAVNCTGAADTMACMRQVDWKVLEAAAAAIRPSKSTSVLRSIPAFWPKPDNETVFSDYVGLTASGSFAKLPILFGNNDNENGYYQIPAYAQGIVPTADQVKSFLLESFTCPVAYQAAARRNQSVPSYIYRYFADWDNTRLYPTSGAYHGVDLHMIFGASADVSGLPTSPDQRKLTKLMQKAWFAFSDDPANGLARVGWPRFDPDRKTLIQLGLSNSPNAQFTSPSDFDAPCPNVVMGALANIATAAAAVVAEVADTVV
;
A
#
# COMPACT_ATOMS: atom_id res chain seq x y z
N MET A 1 -35.90 18.35 -62.89
CA MET A 1 -34.90 18.80 -63.88
C MET A 1 -33.55 18.88 -63.19
N PHE A 2 -32.59 18.11 -63.69
CA PHE A 2 -31.13 18.12 -63.51
C PHE A 2 -30.50 18.88 -62.31
N SER A 3 -29.71 18.14 -61.51
CA SER A 3 -28.31 18.50 -61.29
C SER A 3 -27.47 17.33 -60.72
N THR A 4 -26.67 16.77 -61.64
CA THR A 4 -25.21 16.55 -61.56
C THR A 4 -24.58 15.96 -60.29
N LEU A 5 -24.07 14.73 -60.44
CA LEU A 5 -23.02 14.13 -59.61
C LEU A 5 -21.74 14.98 -59.65
N VAL A 6 -21.11 15.15 -58.49
CA VAL A 6 -19.67 15.44 -58.36
C VAL A 6 -19.06 14.35 -57.49
N LEU A 7 -18.18 13.54 -58.09
CA LEU A 7 -17.30 12.59 -57.41
C LEU A 7 -16.21 13.37 -56.67
N GLY A 8 -16.17 13.29 -55.34
CA GLY A 8 -15.02 13.68 -54.53
C GLY A 8 -14.24 12.44 -54.11
N ALA A 9 -13.01 12.31 -54.60
CA ALA A 9 -12.10 11.22 -54.23
C ALA A 9 -11.66 11.38 -52.75
N LEU A 10 -11.98 10.40 -51.90
CA LEU A 10 -11.35 10.26 -50.58
C LEU A 10 -9.97 9.61 -50.75
N THR A 11 -8.91 10.39 -50.63
CA THR A 11 -7.57 9.88 -50.31
C THR A 11 -7.55 9.37 -48.87
N LEU A 12 -7.54 8.05 -48.69
CA LEU A 12 -7.15 7.42 -47.42
C LEU A 12 -5.66 7.70 -47.17
N CYS A 13 -5.36 8.54 -46.21
CA CYS A 13 -4.00 8.69 -45.68
C CYS A 13 -3.79 7.58 -44.63
N SER A 14 -3.17 6.47 -45.04
CA SER A 14 -2.73 5.41 -44.15
C SER A 14 -1.56 5.91 -43.32
N THR A 15 -1.79 6.30 -42.06
CA THR A 15 -0.71 6.54 -41.11
C THR A 15 -0.15 5.21 -40.64
N ILE A 16 0.94 4.77 -41.28
CA ILE A 16 1.80 3.72 -40.74
C ILE A 16 2.37 4.24 -39.43
N ALA A 17 1.91 3.69 -38.31
CA ALA A 17 2.53 3.93 -37.01
C ALA A 17 3.96 3.37 -37.07
N ALA A 18 4.94 4.27 -37.13
CA ALA A 18 6.34 3.89 -37.05
C ALA A 18 6.60 3.21 -35.69
N ALA A 19 7.20 2.02 -35.73
CA ALA A 19 7.73 1.38 -34.53
C ALA A 19 8.70 2.34 -33.82
N PRO A 20 8.72 2.37 -32.47
CA PRO A 20 9.65 3.21 -31.74
C PRO A 20 11.10 2.84 -32.12
N PRO A 21 12.03 3.82 -32.13
CA PRO A 21 13.40 3.56 -32.53
C PRO A 21 14.04 2.52 -31.59
N PRO A 22 14.92 1.64 -32.12
CA PRO A 22 15.64 0.69 -31.30
C PRO A 22 16.46 1.44 -30.24
N GLN A 23 16.23 1.09 -28.97
CA GLN A 23 16.98 1.66 -27.85
C GLN A 23 18.48 1.34 -28.02
N PRO A 24 19.38 2.26 -27.63
CA PRO A 24 20.81 2.01 -27.69
C PRO A 24 21.16 0.79 -26.83
N PRO A 25 22.11 -0.07 -27.26
CA PRO A 25 22.47 -1.27 -26.51
C PRO A 25 22.94 -0.86 -25.12
N CYS A 26 22.22 -1.31 -24.09
CA CYS A 26 22.62 -1.17 -22.70
C CYS A 26 24.07 -1.64 -22.54
N GLY A 27 24.94 -0.78 -22.02
CA GLY A 27 26.36 -1.09 -21.86
C GLY A 27 26.56 -2.41 -21.12
N ASN A 28 27.26 -3.36 -21.75
CA ASN A 28 27.71 -4.66 -21.21
C ASN A 28 26.98 -5.16 -19.93
N CYS A 29 25.65 -5.34 -19.98
CA CYS A 29 24.88 -6.02 -18.93
C CYS A 29 25.09 -7.55 -19.00
N ARG A 30 26.33 -8.01 -19.21
CA ARG A 30 26.66 -9.44 -19.40
C ARG A 30 26.18 -10.28 -18.23
N ASP A 31 26.27 -9.73 -17.02
CA ASP A 31 25.83 -10.36 -15.79
C ASP A 31 24.30 -10.42 -15.67
N ALA A 32 23.52 -9.67 -16.45
CA ALA A 32 22.06 -9.77 -16.44
C ALA A 32 21.54 -11.02 -17.14
N ALA A 33 22.27 -11.53 -18.13
CA ALA A 33 21.87 -12.73 -18.87
C ALA A 33 21.67 -13.94 -17.95
N GLN A 34 22.50 -14.10 -16.90
CA GLN A 34 22.39 -15.21 -15.94
C GLN A 34 21.16 -15.10 -15.01
N TYR A 35 20.53 -13.93 -14.96
CA TYR A 35 19.32 -13.68 -14.16
C TYR A 35 18.08 -13.56 -15.05
N LEU A 36 18.16 -13.61 -16.39
CA LEU A 36 16.96 -13.49 -17.22
C LEU A 36 15.97 -14.64 -16.95
N THR A 37 16.48 -15.86 -16.81
CA THR A 37 15.69 -17.03 -16.38
C THR A 37 16.23 -17.55 -15.06
N VAL A 38 15.37 -17.73 -14.07
CA VAL A 38 15.73 -18.25 -12.75
C VAL A 38 14.82 -19.40 -12.33
N ASP A 39 15.39 -20.45 -11.75
CA ASP A 39 14.61 -21.61 -11.30
C ASP A 39 13.95 -21.34 -9.94
N SER A 40 12.62 -21.30 -9.90
CA SER A 40 11.84 -21.15 -8.67
C SER A 40 11.25 -22.48 -8.19
N SER A 41 10.62 -22.49 -7.01
CA SER A 41 9.79 -23.61 -6.54
C SER A 41 8.57 -23.90 -7.42
N ASN A 42 8.26 -23.00 -8.35
CA ASN A 42 7.12 -23.05 -9.27
C ASN A 42 7.54 -23.23 -10.73
N GLY A 43 8.76 -23.72 -10.96
CA GLY A 43 9.35 -23.85 -12.30
C GLY A 43 10.21 -22.64 -12.69
N PRO A 44 10.81 -22.65 -13.88
CA PRO A 44 11.64 -21.56 -14.39
C PRO A 44 10.81 -20.28 -14.60
N ILE A 45 11.31 -19.14 -14.14
CA ILE A 45 10.69 -17.82 -14.35
C ILE A 45 11.60 -17.00 -15.24
N THR A 46 11.09 -16.52 -16.37
CA THR A 46 11.82 -15.68 -17.31
C THR A 46 11.32 -14.24 -17.25
N GLY A 47 12.18 -13.32 -16.84
CA GLY A 47 11.93 -11.87 -16.86
C GLY A 47 12.58 -11.20 -18.06
N HIS A 48 12.70 -9.87 -18.00
CA HIS A 48 13.36 -9.07 -19.03
C HIS A 48 14.05 -7.85 -18.44
N LEU A 49 14.84 -7.13 -19.25
CA LEU A 49 15.42 -5.88 -18.81
C LEU A 49 14.34 -4.81 -18.66
N ALA A 50 14.38 -4.09 -17.54
CA ALA A 50 13.47 -2.99 -17.27
C ALA A 50 13.79 -1.78 -18.17
N PRO A 51 12.78 -1.18 -18.83
CA PRO A 51 13.00 -0.07 -19.74
C PRO A 51 13.46 1.19 -18.98
N ASN A 52 14.30 2.00 -19.65
CA ASN A 52 14.89 3.23 -19.11
C ASN A 52 15.77 3.02 -17.86
N THR A 53 16.43 1.85 -17.75
CA THR A 53 17.39 1.55 -16.68
C THR A 53 18.67 0.92 -17.24
N SER A 54 19.75 0.97 -16.44
CA SER A 54 21.04 0.37 -16.75
C SER A 54 21.17 -0.99 -16.05
N CYS A 55 20.61 -2.04 -16.66
CA CYS A 55 20.73 -3.45 -16.26
C CYS A 55 19.84 -3.93 -15.10
N VAL A 56 18.70 -3.29 -14.81
CA VAL A 56 17.71 -3.90 -13.90
C VAL A 56 16.98 -5.01 -14.66
N VAL A 57 16.88 -6.20 -14.06
CA VAL A 57 15.97 -7.25 -14.54
C VAL A 57 14.66 -7.11 -13.77
N GLU A 58 13.55 -7.10 -14.50
CA GLU A 58 12.20 -7.14 -13.94
C GLU A 58 11.48 -8.43 -14.30
N TYR A 59 10.72 -8.95 -13.34
CA TYR A 59 9.86 -10.11 -13.48
C TYR A 59 8.50 -9.70 -12.97
N LEU A 60 7.54 -9.62 -13.88
CA LEU A 60 6.22 -9.05 -13.61
C LEU A 60 5.16 -10.15 -13.61
N GLY A 61 4.18 -10.05 -12.72
CA GLY A 61 3.01 -10.93 -12.71
C GLY A 61 3.23 -12.36 -12.19
N ILE A 62 4.31 -12.65 -11.46
CA ILE A 62 4.60 -14.00 -10.97
C ILE A 62 3.50 -14.49 -10.01
N PRO A 63 2.81 -15.62 -10.28
CA PRO A 63 1.82 -16.17 -9.36
C PRO A 63 2.50 -16.75 -8.11
N TYR A 64 2.11 -16.26 -6.93
CA TYR A 64 2.63 -16.76 -5.65
C TYR A 64 1.65 -17.73 -4.94
N ALA A 65 0.39 -17.74 -5.36
CA ALA A 65 -0.68 -18.60 -4.85
C ALA A 65 -1.59 -19.04 -6.01
N LYS A 66 -2.40 -20.09 -5.78
CA LYS A 66 -3.41 -20.51 -6.75
C LYS A 66 -4.42 -19.38 -6.99
N PRO A 67 -4.95 -19.23 -8.22
CA PRO A 67 -6.01 -18.27 -8.50
C PRO A 67 -7.20 -18.45 -7.54
N PRO A 68 -7.66 -17.41 -6.82
CA PRO A 68 -8.73 -17.50 -5.84
C PRO A 68 -10.12 -17.49 -6.49
N VAL A 69 -10.32 -18.32 -7.51
CA VAL A 69 -11.55 -18.46 -8.32
C VAL A 69 -12.34 -19.71 -7.92
N GLY A 70 -13.63 -19.75 -8.28
CA GLY A 70 -14.50 -20.89 -8.02
C GLY A 70 -14.54 -21.23 -6.53
N ASP A 71 -14.19 -22.47 -6.17
CA ASP A 71 -14.16 -22.93 -4.77
C ASP A 71 -13.12 -22.21 -3.89
N LEU A 72 -12.12 -21.58 -4.51
CA LEU A 72 -11.12 -20.78 -3.79
C LEU A 72 -11.56 -19.33 -3.56
N ARG A 73 -12.67 -18.89 -4.16
CA ARG A 73 -13.27 -17.61 -3.81
C ARG A 73 -13.71 -17.65 -2.34
N PHE A 74 -13.37 -16.59 -1.61
CA PHE A 74 -13.57 -16.48 -0.16
C PHE A 74 -12.88 -17.57 0.68
N ALA A 75 -11.87 -18.28 0.13
CA ALA A 75 -11.03 -19.21 0.87
C ALA A 75 -9.64 -18.61 1.15
N PRO A 76 -8.92 -19.07 2.19
CA PRO A 76 -7.51 -18.76 2.37
C PRO A 76 -6.67 -19.09 1.12
N PRO A 77 -5.60 -18.32 0.82
CA PRO A 77 -4.75 -18.59 -0.33
C PRO A 77 -4.16 -20.00 -0.24
N GLN A 78 -4.14 -20.71 -1.35
CA GLN A 78 -3.49 -22.02 -1.44
C GLN A 78 -2.15 -21.88 -2.15
N ARG A 79 -1.15 -22.61 -1.65
CA ARG A 79 0.16 -22.70 -2.29
C ARG A 79 0.01 -23.12 -3.75
N PHE A 80 0.62 -22.34 -4.64
CA PHE A 80 0.80 -22.70 -6.03
C PHE A 80 1.98 -23.64 -6.15
N VAL A 81 1.86 -24.70 -6.95
CA VAL A 81 2.97 -25.60 -7.31
C VAL A 81 2.85 -25.86 -8.81
N ALA A 82 3.94 -25.59 -9.52
CA ALA A 82 4.02 -25.77 -10.97
C ALA A 82 5.46 -26.18 -11.34
N THR A 83 5.61 -26.79 -12.52
CA THR A 83 6.91 -27.14 -13.10
C THR A 83 7.15 -26.43 -14.43
N ASP A 84 6.08 -25.98 -15.08
CA ASP A 84 6.15 -25.35 -16.40
C ASP A 84 6.80 -23.97 -16.30
N PRO A 85 7.56 -23.53 -17.33
CA PRO A 85 8.12 -22.20 -17.36
C PRO A 85 7.05 -21.10 -17.34
N TYR A 86 7.33 -20.01 -16.63
CA TYR A 86 6.50 -18.81 -16.59
C TYR A 86 7.22 -17.60 -17.22
N GLU A 87 6.55 -16.94 -18.15
CA GLU A 87 7.03 -15.70 -18.77
C GLU A 87 6.52 -14.49 -17.99
N ALA A 88 7.39 -13.89 -17.20
CA ALA A 88 7.10 -12.77 -16.31
C ALA A 88 7.30 -11.41 -17.02
N ALA A 89 6.64 -11.22 -18.16
CA ALA A 89 6.84 -10.08 -19.06
C ALA A 89 5.87 -8.90 -18.87
N ALA A 90 4.80 -9.10 -18.10
CA ALA A 90 3.78 -8.09 -17.88
C ALA A 90 3.23 -8.16 -16.45
N PHE A 91 2.75 -7.02 -15.94
CA PHE A 91 2.05 -7.00 -14.66
C PHE A 91 0.85 -7.94 -14.70
N GLY A 92 0.63 -8.65 -13.58
CA GLY A 92 -0.60 -9.42 -13.38
C GLY A 92 -1.83 -8.50 -13.31
N ASN A 93 -3.02 -9.10 -13.41
CA ASN A 93 -4.27 -8.35 -13.27
C ASN A 93 -4.39 -7.76 -11.86
N ASP A 94 -5.03 -6.59 -11.78
CA ASP A 94 -5.48 -6.05 -10.52
C ASP A 94 -6.53 -6.99 -9.90
N CYS A 95 -6.53 -7.13 -8.58
CA CYS A 95 -7.65 -7.80 -7.90
C CYS A 95 -8.93 -6.97 -8.07
N PRO A 96 -10.13 -7.58 -8.02
CA PRO A 96 -11.38 -6.87 -8.21
C PRO A 96 -11.49 -5.67 -7.26
N LEU A 97 -11.71 -4.49 -7.82
CA LEU A 97 -11.82 -3.23 -7.11
C LEU A 97 -12.72 -2.25 -7.85
N THR A 98 -13.48 -1.47 -7.08
CA THR A 98 -14.22 -0.33 -7.62
C THR A 98 -13.37 0.92 -7.54
N ALA A 99 -12.87 1.37 -8.69
CA ALA A 99 -12.07 2.57 -8.80
C ALA A 99 -12.84 3.81 -8.29
N SER A 100 -12.11 4.76 -7.71
CA SER A 100 -12.71 6.03 -7.29
C SER A 100 -13.17 6.82 -8.51
N LYS A 101 -14.37 7.41 -8.44
CA LYS A 101 -14.85 8.31 -9.50
C LYS A 101 -13.97 9.57 -9.54
N PRO A 102 -13.64 10.10 -10.74
CA PRO A 102 -12.97 11.38 -10.86
C PRO A 102 -13.75 12.48 -10.13
N VAL A 103 -13.03 13.33 -9.41
CA VAL A 103 -13.60 14.45 -8.65
C VAL A 103 -13.07 15.74 -9.26
N ASN A 104 -13.95 16.68 -9.62
CA ASN A 104 -13.50 18.00 -10.05
C ASN A 104 -13.29 18.90 -8.82
N TYR A 105 -12.07 18.92 -8.28
CA TYR A 105 -11.72 19.73 -7.11
C TYR A 105 -11.19 21.11 -7.53
N PRO A 106 -11.53 22.21 -6.83
CA PRO A 106 -11.08 23.54 -7.17
C PRO A 106 -9.55 23.69 -7.15
N GLY A 107 -9.01 24.33 -8.20
CA GLY A 107 -7.59 24.67 -8.26
C GLY A 107 -6.66 23.49 -8.57
N PHE A 108 -7.17 22.40 -9.15
CA PHE A 108 -6.32 21.33 -9.64
C PHE A 108 -5.23 21.83 -10.59
N THR A 109 -4.01 21.37 -10.37
CA THR A 109 -2.90 21.54 -11.30
C THR A 109 -3.11 20.67 -12.55
N PRO A 110 -2.46 20.97 -13.69
CA PRO A 110 -2.62 20.18 -14.91
C PRO A 110 -2.31 18.68 -14.76
N GLN A 111 -1.38 18.32 -13.87
CA GLN A 111 -1.00 16.94 -13.59
C GLN A 111 -1.92 16.23 -12.57
N ALA A 112 -2.74 16.97 -11.81
CA ALA A 112 -3.42 16.45 -10.62
C ALA A 112 -4.27 15.22 -10.94
N GLN A 113 -5.06 15.28 -12.02
CA GLN A 113 -5.93 14.19 -12.42
C GLN A 113 -5.13 12.93 -12.77
N ARG A 114 -3.98 13.08 -13.44
CA ARG A 114 -3.10 11.96 -13.76
C ARG A 114 -2.56 11.32 -12.48
N VAL A 115 -2.03 12.12 -11.57
CA VAL A 115 -1.47 11.65 -10.29
C VAL A 115 -2.54 10.93 -9.47
N ILE A 116 -3.74 11.51 -9.36
CA ILE A 116 -4.89 10.92 -8.65
C ILE A 116 -5.35 9.63 -9.31
N ASN A 117 -5.39 9.55 -10.64
CA ASN A 117 -5.80 8.32 -11.34
C ASN A 117 -4.89 7.14 -10.99
N TYR A 118 -3.57 7.35 -10.90
CA TYR A 118 -2.66 6.29 -10.47
C TYR A 118 -2.76 5.99 -8.98
N PHE A 119 -2.90 7.01 -8.14
CA PHE A 119 -2.98 6.84 -6.68
C PHE A 119 -4.28 6.15 -6.23
N ALA A 120 -5.39 6.43 -6.92
CA ALA A 120 -6.73 5.94 -6.59
C ALA A 120 -7.19 4.74 -7.44
N SER A 121 -6.27 4.06 -8.11
CA SER A 121 -6.53 2.90 -8.99
C SER A 121 -7.59 3.16 -10.07
N ALA A 122 -7.60 4.38 -10.63
CA ALA A 122 -8.51 4.81 -11.70
C ALA A 122 -7.79 4.96 -13.06
N ALA A 123 -6.63 4.32 -13.24
CA ALA A 123 -5.86 4.34 -14.48
C ALA A 123 -6.36 3.33 -15.55
N GLY A 124 -7.38 2.53 -15.24
CA GLY A 124 -8.01 1.61 -16.21
C GLY A 124 -7.22 0.31 -16.44
N THR A 125 -6.48 -0.14 -15.43
CA THR A 125 -5.75 -1.41 -15.45
C THR A 125 -6.71 -2.61 -15.45
N PRO A 126 -6.41 -3.71 -16.18
CA PRO A 126 -7.27 -4.89 -16.23
C PRO A 126 -7.45 -5.54 -14.85
N GLN A 127 -8.66 -6.01 -14.58
CA GLN A 127 -9.02 -6.69 -13.33
C GLN A 127 -9.41 -8.15 -13.57
N SER A 128 -9.05 -9.01 -12.63
CA SER A 128 -9.45 -10.43 -12.60
C SER A 128 -9.41 -10.93 -11.16
N GLU A 129 -10.22 -11.94 -10.83
CA GLU A 129 -10.04 -12.68 -9.58
C GLU A 129 -8.72 -13.46 -9.56
N ASP A 130 -8.22 -13.87 -10.72
CA ASP A 130 -6.85 -14.38 -10.87
C ASP A 130 -5.85 -13.22 -10.82
N CYS A 131 -5.54 -12.79 -9.59
CA CYS A 131 -4.74 -11.61 -9.31
C CYS A 131 -3.61 -11.82 -8.29
N LEU A 132 -3.47 -13.02 -7.70
CA LEU A 132 -2.49 -13.30 -6.63
C LEU A 132 -1.07 -13.45 -7.20
N THR A 133 -0.54 -12.31 -7.63
CA THR A 133 0.73 -12.16 -8.32
C THR A 133 1.64 -11.16 -7.61
N LEU A 134 2.94 -11.29 -7.84
CA LEU A 134 3.95 -10.35 -7.37
C LEU A 134 4.91 -9.97 -8.49
N ASN A 135 5.61 -8.86 -8.31
CA ASN A 135 6.59 -8.35 -9.24
C ASN A 135 7.94 -8.19 -8.54
N ILE A 136 9.04 -8.43 -9.24
CA ILE A 136 10.40 -8.38 -8.68
C ILE A 136 11.28 -7.52 -9.58
N TRP A 137 12.05 -6.60 -8.98
CA TRP A 137 13.11 -5.85 -9.65
C TRP A 137 14.44 -6.10 -8.94
N SER A 138 15.46 -6.48 -9.71
CA SER A 138 16.80 -6.69 -9.19
C SER A 138 17.85 -6.33 -10.23
N ARG A 139 18.79 -5.46 -9.86
CA ARG A 139 20.02 -5.26 -10.60
C ARG A 139 21.05 -6.34 -10.22
N PRO A 140 21.64 -7.07 -11.18
CA PRO A 140 22.75 -7.98 -10.92
C PRO A 140 23.97 -7.25 -10.36
N THR A 141 24.46 -7.67 -9.20
CA THR A 141 25.68 -7.17 -8.56
C THR A 141 26.49 -8.35 -8.01
N PRO A 142 27.72 -8.14 -7.50
CA PRO A 142 28.44 -9.19 -6.79
C PRO A 142 27.66 -9.79 -5.61
N ASN A 143 26.77 -9.02 -4.96
CA ASN A 143 25.92 -9.53 -3.89
C ASN A 143 24.79 -10.44 -4.39
N SER A 144 24.31 -10.25 -5.63
CA SER A 144 23.34 -11.17 -6.25
C SER A 144 23.87 -12.59 -6.33
N ARG A 145 25.15 -12.77 -6.68
CA ARG A 145 25.79 -14.10 -6.81
C ARG A 145 25.88 -14.87 -5.49
N ARG A 146 25.79 -14.13 -4.37
CA ARG A 146 25.84 -14.67 -3.00
C ARG A 146 24.47 -14.67 -2.33
N ALA A 147 23.41 -14.30 -3.05
CA ALA A 147 22.07 -14.10 -2.50
C ALA A 147 22.09 -13.21 -1.24
N ASN A 148 22.82 -12.09 -1.27
CA ASN A 148 23.09 -11.28 -0.09
C ASN A 148 22.41 -9.90 -0.09
N LYS A 149 21.64 -9.56 -1.14
CA LYS A 149 20.96 -8.26 -1.21
C LYS A 149 19.78 -8.21 -0.21
N PRO A 150 19.55 -7.09 0.50
CA PRO A 150 18.29 -6.91 1.22
C PRO A 150 17.09 -6.99 0.26
N VAL A 151 15.95 -7.40 0.81
CA VAL A 151 14.70 -7.57 0.07
C VAL A 151 13.64 -6.66 0.69
N LEU A 152 13.08 -5.73 -0.08
CA LEU A 152 11.93 -4.94 0.32
C LEU A 152 10.67 -5.51 -0.33
N VAL A 153 9.72 -6.00 0.47
CA VAL A 153 8.41 -6.45 0.01
C VAL A 153 7.36 -5.40 0.33
N PHE A 154 6.77 -4.80 -0.70
CA PHE A 154 5.85 -3.67 -0.57
C PHE A 154 4.38 -4.07 -0.78
N PHE A 155 3.54 -3.63 0.15
CA PHE A 155 2.08 -3.73 0.10
C PHE A 155 1.45 -2.34 -0.09
N TYR A 156 0.67 -2.18 -1.15
CA TYR A 156 0.01 -0.91 -1.47
C TYR A 156 -1.08 -0.52 -0.47
N GLY A 157 -1.44 0.78 -0.48
CA GLY A 157 -2.53 1.35 0.29
C GLY A 157 -3.89 1.20 -0.40
N GLY A 158 -4.85 2.08 -0.05
CA GLY A 158 -6.17 2.07 -0.68
C GLY A 158 -7.30 1.53 0.20
N ARG A 159 -7.17 1.65 1.52
CA ARG A 159 -8.20 1.35 2.52
C ARG A 159 -8.68 -0.11 2.49
N PHE A 160 -7.84 -1.03 2.01
CA PHE A 160 -8.21 -2.41 1.71
C PHE A 160 -9.36 -2.57 0.70
N THR A 161 -9.71 -1.52 -0.05
CA THR A 161 -10.81 -1.52 -1.05
C THR A 161 -10.35 -1.31 -2.49
N ILE A 162 -9.25 -0.58 -2.66
CA ILE A 162 -8.60 -0.29 -3.94
C ILE A 162 -7.09 -0.46 -3.75
N GLY A 163 -6.32 -0.29 -4.83
CA GLY A 163 -4.87 -0.51 -4.85
C GLY A 163 -4.50 -1.60 -5.86
N ASN A 164 -3.32 -1.50 -6.45
CA ASN A 164 -2.80 -2.46 -7.42
C ASN A 164 -1.29 -2.41 -7.50
N THR A 165 -0.63 -3.30 -8.23
CA THR A 165 0.84 -3.22 -8.44
C THR A 165 1.25 -2.52 -9.73
N ASN A 166 0.36 -2.41 -10.73
CA ASN A 166 0.62 -1.71 -11.98
C ASN A 166 0.42 -0.19 -11.84
N SER A 167 1.27 0.45 -11.02
CA SER A 167 1.24 1.88 -10.77
C SER A 167 2.66 2.46 -10.71
N PRO A 168 2.90 3.64 -11.31
CA PRO A 168 4.20 4.28 -11.26
C PRO A 168 4.61 4.71 -9.85
N PHE A 169 3.69 4.82 -8.89
CA PHE A 169 4.02 5.23 -7.51
C PHE A 169 5.05 4.33 -6.82
N TYR A 170 5.08 3.05 -7.18
CA TYR A 170 5.93 2.04 -6.57
C TYR A 170 6.51 1.07 -7.60
N ASN A 171 6.80 1.56 -8.80
CA ASN A 171 7.60 0.80 -9.74
C ASN A 171 9.03 0.62 -9.18
N GLY A 172 9.43 -0.62 -8.92
CA GLY A 172 10.67 -0.94 -8.23
C GLY A 172 11.95 -0.67 -9.01
N LYS A 173 11.87 -0.42 -10.32
CA LYS A 173 13.04 -0.38 -11.19
C LYS A 173 14.06 0.70 -10.82
N TYR A 174 13.59 1.92 -10.48
CA TYR A 174 14.52 3.02 -10.16
C TYR A 174 15.16 2.85 -8.79
N PHE A 175 14.48 2.17 -7.85
CA PHE A 175 15.07 1.85 -6.55
C PHE A 175 16.09 0.71 -6.66
N ALA A 176 15.76 -0.35 -7.39
CA ALA A 176 16.70 -1.44 -7.68
C ALA A 176 17.90 -0.99 -8.55
N GLU A 177 17.76 0.09 -9.33
CA GLU A 177 18.88 0.70 -10.06
C GLU A 177 19.80 1.50 -9.14
N ALA A 178 19.21 2.27 -8.21
CA ALA A 178 19.90 3.21 -7.33
C ALA A 178 20.65 2.53 -6.20
N GLU A 179 20.09 1.45 -5.63
CA GLU A 179 20.63 0.77 -4.46
C GLU A 179 20.73 -0.74 -4.70
N ASP A 180 21.64 -1.42 -3.97
CA ASP A 180 21.89 -2.86 -4.13
C ASP A 180 20.82 -3.71 -3.41
N ILE A 181 19.57 -3.55 -3.83
CA ILE A 181 18.36 -4.12 -3.21
C ILE A 181 17.55 -4.96 -4.21
N VAL A 182 16.75 -5.89 -3.69
CA VAL A 182 15.67 -6.53 -4.43
C VAL A 182 14.35 -5.90 -3.99
N VAL A 183 13.58 -5.38 -4.94
CA VAL A 183 12.27 -4.77 -4.66
C VAL A 183 11.18 -5.71 -5.13
N VAL A 184 10.20 -5.96 -4.27
CA VAL A 184 9.04 -6.81 -4.55
C VAL A 184 7.76 -6.00 -4.31
N THR A 185 6.79 -6.05 -5.23
CA THR A 185 5.44 -5.52 -4.99
C THR A 185 4.42 -6.64 -5.12
N VAL A 186 3.38 -6.62 -4.27
CA VAL A 186 2.46 -7.76 -4.12
C VAL A 186 1.01 -7.32 -4.33
N ASN A 187 0.30 -7.98 -5.25
CA ASN A 187 -1.16 -7.94 -5.29
C ASN A 187 -1.74 -8.83 -4.19
N TYR A 188 -2.80 -8.36 -3.53
CA TYR A 188 -3.55 -9.12 -2.53
C TYR A 188 -5.05 -8.77 -2.65
N ARG A 189 -5.95 -9.69 -2.27
CA ARG A 189 -7.39 -9.46 -2.42
C ARG A 189 -7.88 -8.29 -1.58
N LEU A 190 -8.83 -7.55 -2.14
CA LEU A 190 -9.42 -6.34 -1.59
C LEU A 190 -10.93 -6.49 -1.38
N ASN A 191 -11.55 -5.51 -0.72
CA ASN A 191 -13.00 -5.38 -0.51
C ASN A 191 -13.67 -6.69 -0.03
N LEU A 192 -14.88 -6.99 -0.48
CA LEU A 192 -15.59 -8.25 -0.25
C LEU A 192 -14.73 -9.49 -0.56
N PHE A 193 -13.89 -9.48 -1.59
CA PHE A 193 -13.07 -10.64 -1.97
C PHE A 193 -11.94 -10.96 -0.98
N GLY A 194 -11.36 -9.93 -0.36
CA GLY A 194 -10.30 -10.05 0.64
C GLY A 194 -10.81 -10.05 2.10
N PHE A 195 -11.94 -9.41 2.34
CA PHE A 195 -12.47 -9.11 3.67
C PHE A 195 -14.00 -9.32 3.72
N PRO A 196 -14.49 -10.55 3.47
CA PRO A 196 -15.89 -10.80 3.21
C PRO A 196 -16.81 -10.50 4.40
N GLY A 197 -16.35 -10.70 5.64
CA GLY A 197 -17.20 -10.57 6.82
C GLY A 197 -18.20 -11.73 6.99
N ALA A 198 -18.07 -12.81 6.20
CA ALA A 198 -18.97 -13.97 6.23
C ALA A 198 -18.97 -14.67 7.62
N PRO A 199 -20.12 -14.85 8.27
CA PRO A 199 -20.20 -15.51 9.58
C PRO A 199 -19.61 -16.93 9.58
N GLY A 200 -18.78 -17.26 10.58
CA GLY A 200 -18.23 -18.60 10.75
C GLY A 200 -17.17 -19.04 9.73
N GLN A 201 -16.76 -18.17 8.81
CA GLN A 201 -15.79 -18.46 7.76
C GLN A 201 -14.41 -17.86 8.08
N PRO A 202 -13.33 -18.35 7.45
CA PRO A 202 -12.01 -17.71 7.53
C PRO A 202 -12.08 -16.24 7.13
N GLN A 203 -11.43 -15.38 7.92
CA GLN A 203 -11.42 -13.93 7.72
C GLN A 203 -10.05 -13.43 7.24
N ASN A 204 -10.03 -12.15 6.87
CA ASN A 204 -8.80 -11.41 6.55
C ASN A 204 -7.97 -12.06 5.45
N LEU A 205 -8.65 -12.56 4.42
CA LEU A 205 -8.05 -13.28 3.31
C LEU A 205 -6.98 -12.43 2.61
N GLY A 206 -7.21 -11.13 2.45
CA GLY A 206 -6.20 -10.20 1.92
C GLY A 206 -4.92 -10.12 2.76
N LEU A 207 -5.00 -10.22 4.09
CA LEU A 207 -3.80 -10.29 4.96
C LEU A 207 -3.13 -11.67 4.88
N ARG A 208 -3.91 -12.73 4.67
CA ARG A 208 -3.37 -14.08 4.45
C ARG A 208 -2.68 -14.19 3.09
N ASP A 209 -3.18 -13.49 2.08
CA ASP A 209 -2.53 -13.36 0.76
C ASP A 209 -1.16 -12.69 0.90
N GLN A 210 -1.08 -11.61 1.67
CA GLN A 210 0.20 -10.96 2.00
C GLN A 210 1.15 -11.97 2.67
N ARG A 211 0.67 -12.77 3.62
CA ARG A 211 1.48 -13.82 4.26
C ARG A 211 1.99 -14.86 3.26
N ALA A 212 1.12 -15.38 2.41
CA ALA A 212 1.48 -16.35 1.38
C ALA A 212 2.53 -15.79 0.41
N ALA A 213 2.44 -14.51 0.04
CA ALA A 213 3.43 -13.86 -0.81
C ALA A 213 4.81 -13.77 -0.13
N VAL A 214 4.89 -13.40 1.15
CA VAL A 214 6.18 -13.37 1.87
C VAL A 214 6.76 -14.77 2.05
N GLU A 215 5.93 -15.78 2.29
CA GLU A 215 6.40 -17.18 2.32
C GLU A 215 6.97 -17.62 0.97
N TRP A 216 6.32 -17.24 -0.13
CA TRP A 216 6.86 -17.48 -1.47
C TRP A 216 8.18 -16.74 -1.68
N VAL A 217 8.28 -15.48 -1.27
CA VAL A 217 9.52 -14.68 -1.36
C VAL A 217 10.63 -15.33 -0.53
N ARG A 218 10.37 -15.72 0.72
CA ARG A 218 11.33 -16.43 1.58
C ARG A 218 11.90 -17.67 0.89
N ASP A 219 11.05 -18.45 0.23
CA ASP A 219 11.45 -19.71 -0.39
C ASP A 219 12.22 -19.51 -1.71
N ASN A 220 12.06 -18.38 -2.40
CA ASN A 220 12.52 -18.18 -3.77
C ASN A 220 13.50 -17.03 -4.01
N ILE A 221 13.53 -15.99 -3.17
CA ILE A 221 14.16 -14.70 -3.50
C ILE A 221 15.68 -14.78 -3.71
N TRP A 222 16.32 -15.80 -3.15
CA TRP A 222 17.74 -16.08 -3.36
C TRP A 222 18.12 -16.33 -4.81
N ARG A 223 17.18 -16.84 -5.61
CA ARG A 223 17.32 -17.02 -7.07
C ARG A 223 17.40 -15.70 -7.82
N PHE A 224 16.80 -14.65 -7.26
CA PHE A 224 16.79 -13.29 -7.77
C PHE A 224 17.92 -12.42 -7.17
N GLY A 225 18.80 -13.04 -6.38
CA GLY A 225 19.93 -12.41 -5.70
C GLY A 225 19.64 -11.81 -4.32
N GLY A 226 18.40 -11.96 -3.81
CA GLY A 226 18.00 -11.47 -2.50
C GLY A 226 18.35 -12.43 -1.35
N ASN A 227 18.54 -11.91 -0.15
CA ASN A 227 18.78 -12.71 1.04
C ASN A 227 17.44 -13.00 1.75
N PRO A 228 17.01 -14.27 1.86
CA PRO A 228 15.74 -14.61 2.52
C PRO A 228 15.73 -14.30 4.03
N SER A 229 16.91 -14.13 4.66
CA SER A 229 17.03 -13.66 6.04
C SER A 229 17.00 -12.13 6.17
N LYS A 230 17.06 -11.39 5.04
CA LYS A 230 16.99 -9.93 5.00
C LYS A 230 15.72 -9.40 4.32
N ILE A 231 14.57 -10.05 4.56
CA ILE A 231 13.25 -9.57 4.10
C ILE A 231 12.69 -8.49 5.03
N THR A 232 12.54 -7.27 4.52
CA THR A 232 11.80 -6.18 5.16
C THR A 232 10.46 -6.02 4.46
N ILE A 233 9.36 -6.07 5.21
CA ILE A 233 8.04 -5.73 4.66
C ILE A 233 7.77 -4.25 4.86
N SER A 234 7.17 -3.63 3.86
CA SER A 234 6.81 -2.23 3.83
C SER A 234 5.41 -2.04 3.30
N GLY A 235 4.71 -1.01 3.78
CA GLY A 235 3.40 -0.69 3.25
C GLY A 235 3.03 0.75 3.49
N GLN A 236 2.04 1.22 2.72
CA GLN A 236 1.51 2.57 2.84
C GLN A 236 0.03 2.57 3.15
N SER A 237 -0.45 3.50 3.99
CA SER A 237 -1.85 3.59 4.38
C SER A 237 -2.36 2.26 4.94
N SER A 238 -3.41 1.67 4.38
CA SER A 238 -3.86 0.31 4.72
C SER A 238 -2.77 -0.77 4.59
N GLY A 239 -1.83 -0.63 3.65
CA GLY A 239 -0.67 -1.52 3.57
C GLY A 239 0.23 -1.38 4.80
N GLY A 240 0.44 -0.16 5.29
CA GLY A 240 1.16 0.12 6.53
C GLY A 240 0.43 -0.42 7.77
N VAL A 241 -0.91 -0.30 7.78
CA VAL A 241 -1.77 -0.95 8.79
C VAL A 241 -1.56 -2.47 8.77
N GLY A 242 -1.56 -3.11 7.60
CA GLY A 242 -1.30 -4.54 7.45
C GLY A 242 0.10 -4.96 7.92
N VAL A 243 1.12 -4.15 7.62
CA VAL A 243 2.49 -4.36 8.12
C VAL A 243 2.57 -4.28 9.65
N ASP A 244 1.83 -3.36 10.27
CA ASP A 244 1.82 -3.28 11.74
C ASP A 244 0.99 -4.42 12.35
N PHE A 245 -0.14 -4.83 11.73
CA PHE A 245 -0.88 -6.03 12.13
C PHE A 245 -0.01 -7.29 12.11
N TRP A 246 0.88 -7.42 11.13
CA TRP A 246 1.84 -8.51 11.02
C TRP A 246 2.66 -8.69 12.30
N ALA A 247 3.11 -7.59 12.92
CA ALA A 247 3.90 -7.64 14.15
C ALA A 247 3.15 -8.33 15.29
N TYR A 248 1.82 -8.20 15.35
CA TYR A 248 1.00 -8.84 16.39
C TYR A 248 0.63 -10.28 16.00
N ALA A 249 0.16 -10.47 14.76
CA ALA A 249 -0.30 -11.77 14.25
C ALA A 249 0.80 -12.82 14.24
N TYR A 250 1.99 -12.43 13.80
CA TYR A 250 3.12 -13.33 13.58
C TYR A 250 4.26 -13.09 14.58
N LYS A 251 3.93 -12.70 15.81
CA LYS A 251 4.93 -12.34 16.84
C LYS A 251 5.98 -13.42 17.12
N ASN A 252 5.62 -14.69 16.94
CA ASN A 252 6.49 -15.85 17.19
C ASN A 252 7.13 -16.42 15.90
N ASP A 253 6.64 -16.04 14.72
CA ASP A 253 7.17 -16.49 13.43
C ASP A 253 7.04 -15.37 12.38
N PRO A 254 7.77 -14.26 12.54
CA PRO A 254 7.56 -13.10 11.70
C PRO A 254 8.03 -13.29 10.25
N ILE A 255 8.93 -14.26 9.98
CA ILE A 255 9.58 -14.53 8.67
C ILE A 255 10.18 -13.32 7.93
N VAL A 256 10.35 -12.21 8.65
CA VAL A 256 10.90 -10.92 8.20
C VAL A 256 11.79 -10.39 9.32
N HIS A 257 12.72 -9.49 9.01
CA HIS A 257 13.66 -8.93 10.00
C HIS A 257 13.47 -7.43 10.27
N GLY A 258 12.61 -6.76 9.50
CA GLY A 258 12.29 -5.34 9.69
C GLY A 258 10.93 -4.97 9.10
N LEU A 259 10.36 -3.87 9.62
CA LEU A 259 9.04 -3.38 9.25
C LEU A 259 9.12 -1.90 8.85
N ILE A 260 8.41 -1.48 7.81
CA ILE A 260 8.26 -0.07 7.42
C ILE A 260 6.79 0.27 7.21
N ALA A 261 6.24 1.16 8.03
CA ALA A 261 4.82 1.52 8.01
C ALA A 261 4.65 3.02 7.69
N HIS A 262 4.34 3.32 6.42
CA HIS A 262 4.12 4.68 5.94
C HIS A 262 2.64 5.08 6.10
N SER A 263 2.38 6.18 6.80
CA SER A 263 1.06 6.81 6.93
C SER A 263 -0.06 5.85 7.33
N GLY A 264 0.22 4.86 8.18
CA GLY A 264 -0.79 3.91 8.63
C GLY A 264 -0.21 2.85 9.54
N ASN A 265 -0.86 2.61 10.68
CA ASN A 265 -0.55 1.55 11.63
C ASN A 265 -1.82 1.07 12.35
N ALA A 266 -1.71 0.10 13.27
CA ALA A 266 -2.86 -0.52 13.93
C ALA A 266 -3.80 0.47 14.68
N PHE A 267 -3.34 1.69 14.98
CA PHE A 267 -4.10 2.72 15.71
C PHE A 267 -4.62 3.85 14.81
N SER A 268 -4.27 3.88 13.52
CA SER A 268 -4.58 4.99 12.61
C SER A 268 -6.06 5.12 12.24
N PHE A 269 -6.73 4.02 11.91
CA PHE A 269 -8.07 4.04 11.31
C PHE A 269 -9.06 3.19 12.11
N PRO A 270 -10.35 3.56 12.16
CA PRO A 270 -11.35 2.78 12.88
C PRO A 270 -11.70 1.55 12.05
N ALA A 271 -12.01 0.46 12.73
CA ALA A 271 -12.57 -0.74 12.11
C ALA A 271 -14.08 -0.83 12.38
N ASN A 272 -14.81 -1.48 11.47
CA ASN A 272 -16.19 -1.87 11.73
C ASN A 272 -16.25 -2.93 12.83
N THR A 273 -17.31 -2.90 13.64
CA THR A 273 -17.60 -4.00 14.57
C THR A 273 -17.92 -5.28 13.81
N LYS A 274 -17.76 -6.44 14.47
CA LYS A 274 -18.11 -7.75 13.91
C LYS A 274 -19.53 -7.76 13.31
N THR A 275 -20.51 -7.25 14.04
CA THR A 275 -21.92 -7.19 13.63
C THR A 275 -22.13 -6.38 12.35
N VAL A 276 -21.44 -5.25 12.19
CA VAL A 276 -21.57 -4.43 10.97
C VAL A 276 -21.01 -5.18 9.76
N GLN A 277 -19.91 -5.90 9.92
CA GLN A 277 -19.31 -6.66 8.81
C GLN A 277 -20.18 -7.85 8.39
N GLU A 278 -20.74 -8.58 9.36
CA GLU A 278 -21.67 -9.69 9.09
C GLU A 278 -22.94 -9.18 8.39
N LYS A 279 -23.49 -8.03 8.83
CA LYS A 279 -24.61 -7.37 8.15
C LYS A 279 -24.27 -6.95 6.71
N ASN A 280 -23.06 -6.43 6.47
CA ASN A 280 -22.64 -6.05 5.13
C ASN A 280 -22.53 -7.26 4.20
N TRP A 281 -22.00 -8.39 4.70
CA TRP A 281 -22.03 -9.67 3.99
C TRP A 281 -23.46 -10.10 3.64
N ASP A 282 -24.36 -10.13 4.61
CA ASP A 282 -25.77 -10.54 4.42
C ASP A 282 -26.52 -9.63 3.43
N THR A 283 -26.14 -8.35 3.37
CA THR A 283 -26.68 -7.39 2.40
C THR A 283 -26.27 -7.77 0.98
N VAL A 284 -25.01 -8.17 0.75
CA VAL A 284 -24.57 -8.68 -0.56
C VAL A 284 -25.27 -9.99 -0.89
N VAL A 285 -25.32 -10.94 0.05
CA VAL A 285 -26.03 -12.22 -0.10
C VAL A 285 -27.47 -12.01 -0.55
N SER A 286 -28.16 -11.03 0.03
CA SER A 286 -29.52 -10.63 -0.35
C SER A 286 -29.57 -10.02 -1.74
N ALA A 287 -28.65 -9.11 -2.07
CA ALA A 287 -28.61 -8.42 -3.36
C ALA A 287 -28.38 -9.37 -4.56
N VAL A 288 -27.73 -10.52 -4.32
CA VAL A 288 -27.44 -11.53 -5.36
C VAL A 288 -28.32 -12.79 -5.26
N ASN A 289 -29.40 -12.72 -4.48
CA ASN A 289 -30.40 -13.79 -4.32
C ASN A 289 -29.86 -15.12 -3.74
N CYS A 290 -28.88 -15.05 -2.83
CA CYS A 290 -28.31 -16.22 -2.16
C CYS A 290 -28.88 -16.49 -0.75
N THR A 291 -29.85 -15.71 -0.27
CA THR A 291 -30.44 -15.83 1.08
C THR A 291 -31.17 -17.15 1.34
N GLY A 292 -31.84 -17.70 0.31
CA GLY A 292 -32.60 -18.95 0.40
C GLY A 292 -31.81 -20.21 0.03
N ALA A 293 -30.52 -20.08 -0.26
CA ALA A 293 -29.69 -21.23 -0.65
C ALA A 293 -29.43 -22.15 0.55
N ALA A 294 -29.46 -23.47 0.32
CA ALA A 294 -29.08 -24.45 1.35
C ALA A 294 -27.62 -24.27 1.81
N ASP A 295 -26.75 -23.86 0.88
CA ASP A 295 -25.39 -23.42 1.16
C ASP A 295 -25.17 -22.03 0.55
N THR A 296 -25.24 -21.00 1.41
CA THR A 296 -25.02 -19.61 1.02
C THR A 296 -23.62 -19.38 0.44
N MET A 297 -22.58 -20.05 0.97
CA MET A 297 -21.22 -19.86 0.48
C MET A 297 -21.04 -20.46 -0.91
N ALA A 298 -21.58 -21.66 -1.14
CA ALA A 298 -21.60 -22.27 -2.47
C ALA A 298 -22.35 -21.37 -3.48
N CYS A 299 -23.51 -20.81 -3.09
CA CYS A 299 -24.23 -19.86 -3.93
C CYS A 299 -23.38 -18.63 -4.27
N MET A 300 -22.77 -17.99 -3.27
CA MET A 300 -21.92 -16.80 -3.44
C MET A 300 -20.69 -17.06 -4.33
N ARG A 301 -20.14 -18.27 -4.32
CA ARG A 301 -19.02 -18.67 -5.20
C ARG A 301 -19.41 -18.84 -6.66
N GLN A 302 -20.70 -19.06 -6.95
CA GLN A 302 -21.20 -19.23 -8.33
C GLN A 302 -21.64 -17.90 -8.98
N VAL A 303 -21.85 -16.84 -8.19
CA VAL A 303 -22.22 -15.53 -8.73
C VAL A 303 -21.07 -14.96 -9.57
N ASP A 304 -21.35 -14.27 -10.68
CA ASP A 304 -20.32 -13.55 -11.42
C ASP A 304 -19.64 -12.50 -10.52
N TRP A 305 -18.32 -12.40 -10.57
CA TRP A 305 -17.57 -11.55 -9.65
C TRP A 305 -17.87 -10.05 -9.85
N LYS A 306 -18.22 -9.61 -11.07
CA LYS A 306 -18.60 -8.22 -11.32
C LYS A 306 -19.96 -7.89 -10.70
N VAL A 307 -20.86 -8.88 -10.63
CA VAL A 307 -22.14 -8.73 -9.92
C VAL A 307 -21.90 -8.61 -8.41
N LEU A 308 -21.01 -9.43 -7.84
CA LEU A 308 -20.61 -9.33 -6.43
C LEU A 308 -19.91 -8.00 -6.13
N GLU A 309 -19.00 -7.57 -7.00
CA GLU A 309 -18.32 -6.27 -6.90
C GLU A 309 -19.32 -5.12 -6.89
N ALA A 310 -20.25 -5.10 -7.86
CA ALA A 310 -21.27 -4.07 -7.94
C ALA A 310 -22.19 -4.04 -6.70
N ALA A 311 -22.58 -5.22 -6.19
CA ALA A 311 -23.37 -5.35 -4.97
C ALA A 311 -22.61 -4.84 -3.74
N ALA A 312 -21.31 -5.19 -3.62
CA ALA A 312 -20.45 -4.71 -2.55
C ALA A 312 -20.25 -3.18 -2.61
N ALA A 313 -20.04 -2.63 -3.80
CA ALA A 313 -19.84 -1.19 -4.03
C ALA A 313 -21.08 -0.34 -3.71
N ALA A 314 -22.28 -0.94 -3.74
CA ALA A 314 -23.52 -0.27 -3.37
C ALA A 314 -23.69 -0.07 -1.86
N ILE A 315 -22.92 -0.79 -1.03
CA ILE A 315 -23.00 -0.68 0.43
C ILE A 315 -22.32 0.60 0.88
N ARG A 316 -23.07 1.45 1.59
CA ARG A 316 -22.55 2.71 2.11
C ARG A 316 -21.51 2.46 3.21
N PRO A 317 -20.35 3.14 3.17
CA PRO A 317 -19.39 3.11 4.26
C PRO A 317 -20.02 3.53 5.60
N SER A 318 -19.54 2.95 6.70
CA SER A 318 -19.95 3.40 8.02
C SER A 318 -19.45 4.82 8.28
N LYS A 319 -20.26 5.62 8.97
CA LYS A 319 -19.86 6.95 9.42
C LYS A 319 -18.69 6.84 10.40
N SER A 320 -17.75 7.77 10.31
CA SER A 320 -16.73 7.98 11.34
C SER A 320 -16.96 9.32 12.03
N THR A 321 -16.36 9.51 13.21
CA THR A 321 -16.38 10.77 13.95
C THR A 321 -15.68 11.91 13.21
N SER A 322 -14.77 11.58 12.27
CA SER A 322 -14.10 12.56 11.41
C SER A 322 -14.77 12.63 10.03
N VAL A 323 -14.96 13.86 9.55
CA VAL A 323 -15.54 14.14 8.22
C VAL A 323 -14.58 13.83 7.06
N LEU A 324 -13.29 13.69 7.34
CA LEU A 324 -12.26 13.35 6.34
C LEU A 324 -12.03 11.84 6.22
N ARG A 325 -12.70 11.05 7.07
CA ARG A 325 -12.44 9.63 7.21
C ARG A 325 -13.75 8.86 7.24
N SER A 326 -13.86 7.84 6.39
CA SER A 326 -14.95 6.87 6.44
C SER A 326 -14.40 5.47 6.64
N ILE A 327 -15.18 4.60 7.28
CA ILE A 327 -14.82 3.20 7.50
C ILE A 327 -15.38 2.39 6.32
N PRO A 328 -14.54 1.77 5.48
CA PRO A 328 -15.02 0.94 4.37
C PRO A 328 -16.00 -0.14 4.83
N ALA A 329 -16.96 -0.50 3.96
CA ALA A 329 -17.91 -1.57 4.26
C ALA A 329 -17.21 -2.91 4.53
N PHE A 330 -16.19 -3.20 3.73
CA PHE A 330 -15.33 -4.37 3.83
C PHE A 330 -13.93 -3.93 4.25
N TRP A 331 -13.51 -4.38 5.43
CA TRP A 331 -12.28 -3.99 6.12
C TRP A 331 -11.81 -5.19 6.94
N PRO A 332 -10.51 -5.30 7.31
CA PRO A 332 -10.07 -6.34 8.22
C PRO A 332 -10.95 -6.50 9.48
N LYS A 333 -11.32 -7.74 9.77
CA LYS A 333 -12.21 -8.14 10.87
C LYS A 333 -11.38 -8.56 12.08
N PRO A 334 -11.67 -8.06 13.29
CA PRO A 334 -11.10 -8.65 14.50
C PRO A 334 -11.47 -10.13 14.60
N ASP A 335 -10.48 -10.99 14.40
CA ASP A 335 -10.56 -12.45 14.49
C ASP A 335 -9.68 -13.01 15.62
N ASN A 336 -8.88 -12.14 16.26
CA ASN A 336 -7.89 -12.46 17.28
C ASN A 336 -6.83 -13.48 16.82
N GLU A 337 -6.58 -13.55 15.52
CA GLU A 337 -5.51 -14.33 14.90
C GLU A 337 -4.64 -13.42 14.04
N THR A 338 -5.25 -12.71 13.10
CA THR A 338 -4.58 -11.78 12.18
C THR A 338 -4.87 -10.33 12.53
N VAL A 339 -6.04 -10.05 13.11
CA VAL A 339 -6.42 -8.73 13.62
C VAL A 339 -7.03 -8.87 15.01
N PHE A 340 -6.54 -8.08 15.95
CA PHE A 340 -6.90 -8.19 17.35
C PHE A 340 -7.89 -7.10 17.79
N SER A 341 -8.77 -7.43 18.72
CA SER A 341 -9.64 -6.43 19.36
C SER A 341 -8.92 -5.60 20.41
N ASP A 342 -7.87 -6.14 21.03
CA ASP A 342 -7.13 -5.49 22.13
C ASP A 342 -5.69 -5.11 21.72
N TYR A 343 -5.55 -4.20 20.75
CA TYR A 343 -4.22 -3.68 20.41
C TYR A 343 -3.57 -2.88 21.54
N VAL A 344 -4.36 -2.23 22.41
CA VAL A 344 -3.85 -1.43 23.53
C VAL A 344 -3.12 -2.33 24.53
N GLY A 345 -3.76 -3.39 25.01
CA GLY A 345 -3.18 -4.34 25.95
C GLY A 345 -2.00 -5.10 25.36
N LEU A 346 -2.09 -5.54 24.10
CA LEU A 346 -0.98 -6.18 23.40
C LEU A 346 0.24 -5.25 23.25
N THR A 347 0.01 -3.98 22.96
CA THR A 347 1.09 -2.98 22.81
C THR A 347 1.73 -2.66 24.15
N ALA A 348 0.93 -2.44 25.20
CA ALA A 348 1.42 -2.12 26.54
C ALA A 348 2.26 -3.27 27.14
N SER A 349 1.82 -4.51 26.94
CA SER A 349 2.53 -5.72 27.40
C SER A 349 3.73 -6.12 26.52
N GLY A 350 3.94 -5.45 25.39
CA GLY A 350 4.99 -5.82 24.44
C GLY A 350 4.73 -7.13 23.70
N SER A 351 3.48 -7.55 23.59
CA SER A 351 3.05 -8.80 22.94
C SER A 351 2.96 -8.62 21.41
N PHE A 352 4.11 -8.31 20.82
CA PHE A 352 4.34 -8.15 19.38
C PHE A 352 5.75 -8.63 19.03
N ALA A 353 6.00 -8.90 17.75
CA ALA A 353 7.29 -9.29 17.21
C ALA A 353 8.35 -8.24 17.56
N LYS A 354 9.50 -8.65 18.10
CA LYS A 354 10.60 -7.74 18.47
C LYS A 354 11.44 -7.36 17.25
N LEU A 355 10.78 -6.79 16.24
CA LEU A 355 11.37 -6.37 14.97
C LEU A 355 11.57 -4.86 14.94
N PRO A 356 12.74 -4.36 14.50
CA PRO A 356 12.92 -2.94 14.27
C PRO A 356 11.90 -2.39 13.26
N ILE A 357 11.47 -1.16 13.49
CA ILE A 357 10.41 -0.53 12.69
C ILE A 357 10.71 0.93 12.34
N LEU A 358 10.46 1.29 11.09
CA LEU A 358 10.42 2.67 10.62
C LEU A 358 8.96 3.09 10.42
N PHE A 359 8.52 4.06 11.21
CA PHE A 359 7.23 4.72 11.03
C PHE A 359 7.41 6.07 10.34
N GLY A 360 6.37 6.57 9.70
CA GLY A 360 6.29 7.98 9.35
C GLY A 360 4.97 8.35 8.71
N ASN A 361 4.82 9.65 8.47
CA ASN A 361 3.64 10.20 7.80
C ASN A 361 4.00 11.50 7.07
N ASN A 362 3.15 11.90 6.15
CA ASN A 362 3.30 13.17 5.45
C ASN A 362 2.76 14.30 6.33
N ASP A 363 3.22 15.53 6.12
CA ASP A 363 2.86 16.64 6.98
C ASP A 363 1.41 17.13 6.76
N ASN A 364 0.95 17.06 5.51
CA ASN A 364 -0.38 17.54 5.09
C ASN A 364 -1.21 16.37 4.53
N GLU A 365 -1.32 15.27 5.29
CA GLU A 365 -2.04 14.05 4.86
C GLU A 365 -3.44 14.35 4.28
N ASN A 366 -4.16 15.30 4.90
CA ASN A 366 -5.47 15.78 4.46
C ASN A 366 -5.49 16.32 3.02
N GLY A 367 -4.34 16.70 2.45
CA GLY A 367 -4.22 17.19 1.08
C GLY A 367 -4.92 16.27 0.07
N TYR A 368 -4.83 14.95 0.24
CA TYR A 368 -5.60 14.02 -0.59
C TYR A 368 -7.03 13.85 -0.09
N TYR A 369 -7.23 13.64 1.22
CA TYR A 369 -8.55 13.34 1.82
C TYR A 369 -9.61 14.43 1.65
N GLN A 370 -9.20 15.68 1.42
CA GLN A 370 -10.14 16.77 1.10
C GLN A 370 -10.82 16.58 -0.25
N ILE A 371 -10.20 15.89 -1.20
CA ILE A 371 -10.77 15.65 -2.54
C ILE A 371 -12.02 14.76 -2.45
N PRO A 372 -11.98 13.54 -1.88
CA PRO A 372 -13.18 12.72 -1.74
C PRO A 372 -14.20 13.29 -0.75
N ALA A 373 -13.78 14.08 0.24
CA ALA A 373 -14.72 14.81 1.11
C ALA A 373 -15.51 15.87 0.32
N TYR A 374 -14.82 16.64 -0.52
CA TYR A 374 -15.44 17.65 -1.39
C TYR A 374 -16.44 17.03 -2.37
N ALA A 375 -16.15 15.84 -2.90
CA ALA A 375 -17.08 15.08 -3.76
C ALA A 375 -18.41 14.74 -3.05
N GLN A 376 -18.42 14.75 -1.72
CA GLN A 376 -19.60 14.53 -0.87
C GLN A 376 -20.23 15.85 -0.39
N GLY A 377 -19.78 16.99 -0.91
CA GLY A 377 -20.25 18.32 -0.49
C GLY A 377 -19.67 18.77 0.86
N ILE A 378 -18.57 18.16 1.32
CA ILE A 378 -17.95 18.46 2.61
C ILE A 378 -16.70 19.32 2.39
N VAL A 379 -16.65 20.47 3.07
CA VAL A 379 -15.45 21.30 3.22
C VAL A 379 -15.08 21.31 4.70
N PRO A 380 -13.99 20.63 5.11
CA PRO A 380 -13.64 20.51 6.53
C PRO A 380 -13.13 21.85 7.09
N THR A 381 -13.42 22.11 8.37
CA THR A 381 -12.83 23.24 9.10
C THR A 381 -11.37 22.96 9.46
N ALA A 382 -10.62 24.01 9.82
CA ALA A 382 -9.23 23.86 10.27
C ALA A 382 -9.11 22.91 11.50
N ASP A 383 -10.05 22.99 12.44
CA ASP A 383 -10.07 22.10 13.61
C ASP A 383 -10.36 20.65 13.23
N GLN A 384 -11.25 20.41 12.27
CA GLN A 384 -11.52 19.06 11.75
C GLN A 384 -10.29 18.49 11.04
N VAL A 385 -9.57 19.30 10.27
CA VAL A 385 -8.30 18.91 9.64
C VAL A 385 -7.26 18.58 10.72
N LYS A 386 -7.09 19.45 11.71
CA LYS A 386 -6.14 19.25 12.82
C LYS A 386 -6.45 17.97 13.60
N SER A 387 -7.71 17.72 13.96
CA SER A 387 -8.13 16.49 14.65
C SER A 387 -7.79 15.26 13.80
N PHE A 388 -8.13 15.28 12.52
CA PHE A 388 -7.85 14.19 11.60
C PHE A 388 -6.35 13.85 11.50
N LEU A 389 -5.48 14.86 11.36
CA LEU A 389 -4.03 14.68 11.29
C LEU A 389 -3.45 14.09 12.57
N LEU A 390 -3.95 14.52 13.73
CA LEU A 390 -3.53 14.02 15.03
C LEU A 390 -4.03 12.59 15.27
N GLU A 391 -5.33 12.36 15.12
CA GLU A 391 -5.98 11.08 15.47
C GLU A 391 -5.58 9.93 14.53
N SER A 392 -5.29 10.22 13.24
CA SER A 392 -5.05 9.17 12.25
C SER A 392 -3.57 8.92 11.94
N PHE A 393 -2.70 9.90 12.18
CA PHE A 393 -1.29 9.80 11.76
C PHE A 393 -0.32 10.14 12.88
N THR A 394 -0.29 11.39 13.34
CA THR A 394 0.75 11.87 14.26
C THR A 394 0.75 11.09 15.58
N CYS A 395 -0.41 10.97 16.24
CA CYS A 395 -0.51 10.30 17.53
C CYS A 395 -0.37 8.78 17.46
N PRO A 396 -0.99 8.08 16.48
CA PRO A 396 -0.70 6.67 16.25
C PRO A 396 0.79 6.37 16.03
N VAL A 397 1.50 7.19 15.26
CA VAL A 397 2.94 7.01 15.01
C VAL A 397 3.76 7.19 16.28
N ALA A 398 3.52 8.27 17.03
CA ALA A 398 4.22 8.54 18.29
C ALA A 398 3.95 7.45 19.34
N TYR A 399 2.69 7.05 19.52
CA TYR A 399 2.29 6.00 20.44
C TYR A 399 2.98 4.67 20.12
N GLN A 400 2.94 4.25 18.85
CA GLN A 400 3.56 3.00 18.44
C GLN A 400 5.08 3.05 18.63
N ALA A 401 5.75 4.11 18.19
CA ALA A 401 7.20 4.22 18.31
C ALA A 401 7.69 4.24 19.77
N ALA A 402 6.98 4.95 20.66
CA ALA A 402 7.25 4.95 22.10
C ALA A 402 7.06 3.56 22.71
N ALA A 403 6.01 2.84 22.33
CA ALA A 403 5.80 1.47 22.79
C ALA A 403 6.93 0.51 22.37
N ARG A 404 7.46 0.63 21.13
CA ARG A 404 8.62 -0.19 20.69
C ARG A 404 9.85 0.13 21.50
N ARG A 405 10.14 1.43 21.70
CA ARG A 405 11.27 1.89 22.52
C ARG A 405 11.18 1.36 23.96
N ASN A 406 10.02 1.47 24.60
CA ASN A 406 9.79 0.98 25.97
C ASN A 406 9.97 -0.54 26.09
N GLN A 407 9.86 -1.25 24.98
CA GLN A 407 10.08 -2.69 24.87
C GLN A 407 11.46 -3.05 24.29
N SER A 408 12.39 -2.08 24.28
CA SER A 408 13.76 -2.20 23.74
C SER A 408 13.83 -2.63 22.27
N VAL A 409 12.79 -2.36 21.49
CA VAL A 409 12.76 -2.59 20.05
C VAL A 409 13.19 -1.29 19.34
N PRO A 410 14.21 -1.31 18.46
CA PRO A 410 14.62 -0.12 17.72
C PRO A 410 13.47 0.43 16.87
N SER A 411 13.14 1.70 17.05
CA SER A 411 12.15 2.41 16.25
C SER A 411 12.72 3.70 15.69
N TYR A 412 12.20 4.14 14.56
CA TYR A 412 12.57 5.37 13.86
C TYR A 412 11.29 6.07 13.39
N ILE A 413 11.29 7.40 13.38
CA ILE A 413 10.15 8.17 12.87
C ILE A 413 10.64 9.22 11.88
N TYR A 414 10.02 9.25 10.69
CA TYR A 414 10.15 10.37 9.76
C TYR A 414 8.83 11.12 9.58
N ARG A 415 8.93 12.38 9.18
CA ARG A 415 7.83 13.21 8.69
C ARG A 415 8.23 13.89 7.40
N TYR A 416 7.41 13.75 6.36
CA TYR A 416 7.72 14.25 5.02
C TYR A 416 6.94 15.54 4.72
N PHE A 417 7.66 16.59 4.29
CA PHE A 417 7.15 17.95 4.15
C PHE A 417 7.21 18.49 2.72
N ALA A 418 7.88 17.79 1.80
CA ALA A 418 8.15 18.36 0.49
C ALA A 418 6.88 18.51 -0.36
N ASP A 419 6.76 19.68 -0.99
CA ASP A 419 5.69 20.08 -1.89
C ASP A 419 6.30 20.46 -3.25
N TRP A 420 6.54 19.45 -4.09
CA TRP A 420 7.15 19.63 -5.39
C TRP A 420 6.12 20.05 -6.45
N ASP A 421 6.46 21.05 -7.25
CA ASP A 421 5.57 21.59 -8.30
C ASP A 421 5.07 20.50 -9.26
N ASN A 422 5.90 19.51 -9.60
CA ASN A 422 5.55 18.47 -10.56
C ASN A 422 4.53 17.47 -10.01
N THR A 423 4.40 17.30 -8.69
CA THR A 423 3.51 16.30 -8.08
C THR A 423 2.41 16.92 -7.21
N ARG A 424 2.41 18.25 -7.05
CA ARG A 424 1.36 19.03 -6.38
C ARG A 424 0.00 18.79 -7.04
N LEU A 425 -1.04 18.53 -6.26
CA LEU A 425 -2.41 18.33 -6.76
C LEU A 425 -3.15 19.66 -6.91
N TYR A 426 -2.98 20.58 -5.97
CA TYR A 426 -3.57 21.93 -5.97
C TYR A 426 -2.71 22.82 -5.04
N PRO A 427 -2.82 24.16 -5.07
CA PRO A 427 -1.89 25.08 -4.39
C PRO A 427 -1.61 24.78 -2.91
N THR A 428 -2.54 24.19 -2.19
CA THR A 428 -2.44 23.85 -0.76
C THR A 428 -2.45 22.34 -0.48
N SER A 429 -2.23 21.50 -1.50
CA SER A 429 -2.18 20.04 -1.31
C SER A 429 -0.97 19.61 -0.50
N GLY A 430 0.12 20.39 -0.52
CA GLY A 430 1.34 20.15 0.25
C GLY A 430 1.87 18.72 0.13
N ALA A 431 2.46 18.23 1.22
CA ALA A 431 2.81 16.83 1.38
C ALA A 431 1.55 15.97 1.67
N TYR A 432 0.75 15.69 0.64
CA TYR A 432 -0.48 14.91 0.76
C TYR A 432 -0.24 13.41 0.97
N HIS A 433 -1.29 12.69 1.40
CA HIS A 433 -1.23 11.25 1.64
C HIS A 433 -0.67 10.44 0.47
N GLY A 434 0.46 9.76 0.70
CA GLY A 434 1.12 8.86 -0.27
C GLY A 434 2.10 9.54 -1.25
N VAL A 435 2.28 10.86 -1.22
CA VAL A 435 3.20 11.57 -2.13
C VAL A 435 4.68 11.21 -1.92
N ASP A 436 5.04 10.75 -0.73
CA ASP A 436 6.39 10.31 -0.39
C ASP A 436 6.77 8.98 -1.07
N LEU A 437 5.81 8.15 -1.46
CA LEU A 437 6.09 6.85 -2.06
C LEU A 437 6.87 6.95 -3.36
N HIS A 438 6.45 7.81 -4.29
CA HIS A 438 7.14 7.94 -5.56
C HIS A 438 8.55 8.54 -5.40
N MET A 439 8.83 9.19 -4.27
CA MET A 439 10.17 9.64 -3.91
C MET A 439 11.03 8.47 -3.42
N ILE A 440 10.49 7.58 -2.59
CA ILE A 440 11.15 6.36 -2.11
C ILE A 440 11.47 5.43 -3.29
N PHE A 441 10.52 5.25 -4.21
CA PHE A 441 10.71 4.39 -5.38
C PHE A 441 11.44 5.07 -6.53
N GLY A 442 11.59 6.40 -6.53
CA GLY A 442 12.32 7.16 -7.55
C GLY A 442 11.54 7.44 -8.83
N ALA A 443 10.21 7.36 -8.80
CA ALA A 443 9.33 7.36 -9.96
C ALA A 443 8.48 8.64 -10.13
N SER A 444 8.84 9.75 -9.49
CA SER A 444 8.05 11.01 -9.50
C SER A 444 7.73 11.53 -10.90
N ALA A 445 8.64 11.38 -11.87
CA ALA A 445 8.41 11.78 -13.26
C ALA A 445 7.38 10.88 -13.94
N ASP A 446 7.42 9.58 -13.70
CA ASP A 446 6.44 8.62 -14.24
C ASP A 446 5.06 8.79 -13.60
N VAL A 447 4.98 9.32 -12.37
CA VAL A 447 3.72 9.63 -11.66
C VAL A 447 3.07 10.92 -12.13
N SER A 448 3.86 11.93 -12.50
CA SER A 448 3.34 13.25 -12.90
C SER A 448 3.29 13.47 -14.41
N GLY A 449 4.14 12.79 -15.18
CA GLY A 449 4.44 13.12 -16.58
C GLY A 449 5.33 14.36 -16.72
N LEU A 450 5.90 14.87 -15.63
CA LEU A 450 6.68 16.10 -15.58
C LEU A 450 8.08 15.86 -15.01
N PRO A 451 9.12 16.58 -15.48
CA PRO A 451 10.48 16.37 -15.01
C PRO A 451 10.63 16.70 -13.53
N THR A 452 11.59 16.06 -12.87
CA THR A 452 11.94 16.35 -11.48
C THR A 452 12.88 17.55 -11.38
N SER A 453 12.84 18.27 -10.26
CA SER A 453 13.83 19.32 -9.97
C SER A 453 15.16 18.71 -9.49
N PRO A 454 16.30 19.44 -9.55
CA PRO A 454 17.57 18.95 -9.02
C PRO A 454 17.52 18.58 -7.53
N ASP A 455 16.86 19.38 -6.70
CA ASP A 455 16.77 19.12 -5.27
C ASP A 455 15.80 17.98 -4.95
N GLN A 456 14.73 17.83 -5.73
CA GLN A 456 13.87 16.63 -5.66
C GLN A 456 14.68 15.36 -5.91
N ARG A 457 15.55 15.34 -6.94
CA ARG A 457 16.42 14.18 -7.21
C ARG A 457 17.41 13.91 -6.09
N LYS A 458 17.96 14.96 -5.45
CA LYS A 458 18.86 14.78 -4.30
C LYS A 458 18.10 14.18 -3.10
N LEU A 459 16.89 14.66 -2.82
CA LEU A 459 16.06 14.10 -1.75
C LEU A 459 15.67 12.64 -2.04
N THR A 460 15.29 12.31 -3.28
CA THR A 460 15.02 10.94 -3.72
C THR A 460 16.19 10.01 -3.40
N LYS A 461 17.43 10.40 -3.75
CA LYS A 461 18.62 9.59 -3.45
C LYS A 461 18.85 9.42 -1.95
N LEU A 462 18.63 10.48 -1.18
CA LEU A 462 18.74 10.44 0.28
C LEU A 462 17.73 9.47 0.90
N MET A 463 16.48 9.47 0.41
CA MET A 463 15.43 8.55 0.85
C MET A 463 15.73 7.12 0.42
N GLN A 464 16.05 6.85 -0.85
CA GLN A 464 16.42 5.52 -1.34
C GLN A 464 17.55 4.90 -0.51
N LYS A 465 18.61 5.67 -0.23
CA LYS A 465 19.72 5.22 0.61
C LYS A 465 19.28 4.87 2.03
N ALA A 466 18.39 5.64 2.64
CA ALA A 466 17.90 5.37 3.98
C ALA A 466 17.02 4.11 4.04
N TRP A 467 16.12 3.93 3.06
CA TRP A 467 15.28 2.73 2.97
C TRP A 467 16.10 1.48 2.66
N PHE A 468 17.13 1.59 1.82
CA PHE A 468 18.12 0.53 1.62
C PHE A 468 18.86 0.21 2.92
N ALA A 469 19.40 1.23 3.61
CA ALA A 469 20.15 1.03 4.85
C ALA A 469 19.29 0.36 5.93
N PHE A 470 18.03 0.79 6.10
CA PHE A 470 17.09 0.11 6.98
C PHE A 470 16.83 -1.33 6.54
N SER A 471 16.61 -1.58 5.25
CA SER A 471 16.31 -2.94 4.77
C SER A 471 17.51 -3.90 4.88
N ASP A 472 18.75 -3.38 4.85
CA ASP A 472 19.98 -4.16 5.03
C ASP A 472 20.27 -4.50 6.50
N ASP A 473 20.07 -3.53 7.39
CA ASP A 473 20.18 -3.67 8.85
C ASP A 473 19.13 -2.79 9.54
N PRO A 474 17.94 -3.31 9.86
CA PRO A 474 16.87 -2.53 10.47
C PRO A 474 17.22 -2.00 11.85
N ALA A 475 18.13 -2.66 12.56
CA ALA A 475 18.53 -2.26 13.90
C ALA A 475 19.48 -1.05 13.86
N ASN A 476 20.44 -1.00 12.94
CA ASN A 476 21.51 0.03 12.96
C ASN A 476 21.75 0.75 11.62
N GLY A 477 21.19 0.29 10.51
CA GLY A 477 21.46 0.84 9.18
C GLY A 477 21.13 2.33 9.06
N LEU A 478 19.98 2.75 9.61
CA LEU A 478 19.62 4.16 9.68
C LEU A 478 20.60 4.99 10.53
N ALA A 479 21.01 4.47 11.70
CA ALA A 479 22.01 5.13 12.53
C ALA A 479 23.36 5.31 11.80
N ARG A 480 23.77 4.34 10.97
CA ARG A 480 25.00 4.44 10.15
C ARG A 480 24.92 5.53 9.08
N VAL A 481 23.72 5.88 8.60
CA VAL A 481 23.51 7.01 7.68
C VAL A 481 23.14 8.30 8.42
N GLY A 482 23.33 8.34 9.74
CA GLY A 482 23.14 9.53 10.58
C GLY A 482 21.71 9.78 11.03
N TRP A 483 20.80 8.81 10.85
CA TRP A 483 19.40 8.94 11.28
C TRP A 483 19.23 8.38 12.71
N PRO A 484 18.84 9.21 13.67
CA PRO A 484 18.75 8.80 15.06
C PRO A 484 17.60 7.82 15.30
N ARG A 485 17.81 6.85 16.20
CA ARG A 485 16.70 6.07 16.79
C ARG A 485 15.75 7.01 17.52
N PHE A 486 14.48 6.67 17.53
CA PHE A 486 13.45 7.43 18.21
C PHE A 486 13.73 7.54 19.72
N ASP A 487 13.75 8.77 20.21
CA ASP A 487 13.82 9.12 21.62
C ASP A 487 13.00 10.40 21.83
N PRO A 488 11.87 10.36 22.57
CA PRO A 488 10.98 11.51 22.70
C PRO A 488 11.66 12.74 23.32
N ASP A 489 12.73 12.52 24.10
CA ASP A 489 13.46 13.55 24.83
C ASP A 489 14.64 14.15 24.03
N ARG A 490 14.82 13.75 22.76
CA ARG A 490 15.90 14.21 21.88
C ARG A 490 15.39 14.61 20.51
N LYS A 491 16.24 15.26 19.72
CA LYS A 491 15.96 15.60 18.32
C LYS A 491 16.07 14.36 17.43
N THR A 492 15.04 13.51 17.45
CA THR A 492 15.04 12.23 16.73
C THR A 492 13.98 12.11 15.66
N LEU A 493 13.06 13.08 15.53
CA LEU A 493 12.10 13.09 14.44
C LEU A 493 12.81 13.54 13.16
N ILE A 494 12.81 12.69 12.13
CA ILE A 494 13.51 12.92 10.87
C ILE A 494 12.59 13.72 9.93
N GLN A 495 12.93 14.97 9.67
CA GLN A 495 12.20 15.82 8.74
C GLN A 495 12.80 15.71 7.35
N LEU A 496 11.98 15.31 6.37
CA LEU A 496 12.38 15.14 4.98
C LEU A 496 11.68 16.19 4.11
N GLY A 497 12.43 16.93 3.30
CA GLY A 497 11.84 17.88 2.36
C GLY A 497 11.26 19.15 2.99
N LEU A 498 11.63 19.49 4.23
CA LEU A 498 11.18 20.73 4.88
C LEU A 498 11.61 21.93 4.02
N SER A 499 10.64 22.76 3.61
CA SER A 499 10.83 23.86 2.66
C SER A 499 11.48 23.40 1.34
N ASN A 500 11.17 22.19 0.87
CA ASN A 500 11.75 21.54 -0.30
C ASN A 500 13.29 21.38 -0.23
N SER A 501 13.86 21.40 0.98
CA SER A 501 15.28 21.13 1.18
C SER A 501 15.61 19.67 0.83
N PRO A 502 16.71 19.41 0.10
CA PRO A 502 17.13 18.05 -0.22
C PRO A 502 17.79 17.30 0.95
N ASN A 503 17.99 17.97 2.09
CA ASN A 503 18.69 17.42 3.25
C ASN A 503 17.70 16.98 4.32
N ALA A 504 18.02 15.89 5.03
CA ALA A 504 17.33 15.53 6.26
C ALA A 504 17.67 16.54 7.38
N GLN A 505 16.65 16.90 8.15
CA GLN A 505 16.79 17.68 9.38
C GLN A 505 16.21 16.87 10.55
N PHE A 506 16.58 17.23 11.78
CA PHE A 506 16.12 16.51 12.97
C PHE A 506 15.55 17.48 13.98
N THR A 507 14.37 17.15 14.50
CA THR A 507 13.71 17.95 15.53
C THR A 507 13.13 17.08 16.64
N SER A 508 12.66 17.71 17.72
CA SER A 508 12.04 17.00 18.84
C SER A 508 10.68 16.45 18.43
N PRO A 509 10.35 15.17 18.72
CA PRO A 509 9.01 14.62 18.47
C PRO A 509 7.87 15.47 19.06
N SER A 510 8.12 16.08 20.23
CA SER A 510 7.20 16.98 20.95
C SER A 510 6.70 18.16 20.13
N ASP A 511 7.42 18.57 19.09
CA ASP A 511 6.99 19.66 18.19
C ASP A 511 5.69 19.30 17.45
N PHE A 512 5.37 18.00 17.35
CA PHE A 512 4.19 17.50 16.67
C PHE A 512 3.28 16.65 17.58
N ASP A 513 3.85 15.87 18.50
CA ASP A 513 3.10 14.89 19.30
C ASP A 513 2.69 15.37 20.70
N ALA A 514 3.07 16.58 21.11
CA ALA A 514 2.65 17.16 22.40
C ALA A 514 1.12 17.15 22.65
N PRO A 515 0.24 17.32 21.63
CA PRO A 515 -1.21 17.23 21.84
C PRO A 515 -1.72 15.80 22.11
N CYS A 516 -0.96 14.76 21.77
CA CYS A 516 -1.44 13.39 21.69
C CYS A 516 -2.02 12.77 22.98
N PRO A 517 -1.57 13.12 24.20
CA PRO A 517 -2.20 12.62 25.42
C PRO A 517 -3.70 12.92 25.54
N ASN A 518 -4.18 13.95 24.83
CA ASN A 518 -5.59 14.37 24.84
C ASN A 518 -6.34 13.99 23.55
N VAL A 519 -5.75 13.17 22.69
CA VAL A 519 -6.33 12.77 21.39
C VAL A 519 -6.77 11.32 21.45
N VAL A 520 -8.05 11.07 21.16
CA VAL A 520 -8.54 9.71 20.94
C VAL A 520 -8.06 9.24 19.57
N MET A 521 -7.11 8.31 19.55
CA MET A 521 -6.58 7.74 18.32
C MET A 521 -7.67 7.09 17.46
N GLY A 522 -7.42 7.08 16.16
CA GLY A 522 -8.40 6.73 15.16
C GLY A 522 -9.03 5.34 15.32
N ALA A 523 -8.25 4.33 15.71
CA ALA A 523 -8.76 2.99 15.97
C ALA A 523 -9.63 2.88 17.23
N LEU A 524 -9.44 3.79 18.20
CA LEU A 524 -10.12 3.79 19.50
C LEU A 524 -11.40 4.66 19.51
N ALA A 525 -11.62 5.45 18.47
CA ALA A 525 -12.77 6.36 18.37
C ALA A 525 -14.13 5.66 18.54
N ASN A 526 -14.26 4.43 18.04
CA ASN A 526 -15.51 3.64 18.17
C ASN A 526 -15.73 3.06 19.58
N ILE A 527 -14.67 2.92 20.38
CA ILE A 527 -14.76 2.46 21.77
C ILE A 527 -15.22 3.61 22.67
N ALA A 528 -14.67 4.81 22.46
CA ALA A 528 -15.05 6.01 23.20
C ALA A 528 -16.51 6.41 22.97
N THR A 529 -17.00 6.31 21.73
CA THR A 529 -18.41 6.59 21.40
C THR A 529 -19.36 5.53 21.94
N ALA A 530 -18.98 4.25 21.90
CA ALA A 530 -19.77 3.17 22.51
C ALA A 530 -19.86 3.34 24.04
N ALA A 531 -18.75 3.67 24.70
CA ALA A 531 -18.74 3.94 26.14
C ALA A 531 -19.60 5.16 26.50
N ALA A 532 -19.52 6.25 25.73
CA ALA A 532 -20.34 7.44 25.93
C ALA A 532 -21.84 7.18 25.69
N ALA A 533 -22.19 6.36 24.70
CA ALA A 533 -23.58 5.96 24.43
C ALA A 533 -24.15 5.11 25.57
N VAL A 534 -23.37 4.17 26.13
CA VAL A 534 -23.79 3.37 27.28
C VAL A 534 -23.96 4.24 28.54
N VAL A 535 -23.11 5.24 28.75
CA VAL A 535 -23.28 6.18 29.87
C VAL A 535 -24.53 7.06 29.71
N ALA A 536 -24.86 7.46 28.47
CA ALA A 536 -26.10 8.18 28.18
C ALA A 536 -27.36 7.31 28.36
N GLU A 537 -27.31 6.04 27.95
CA GLU A 537 -28.42 5.10 28.10
C GLU A 537 -28.67 4.70 29.57
N VAL A 538 -27.61 4.65 30.39
CA VAL A 538 -27.69 4.47 31.85
C VAL A 538 -28.17 5.75 32.55
N ALA A 539 -27.92 6.94 31.99
CA ALA A 539 -28.46 8.19 32.52
C ALA A 539 -29.96 8.35 32.22
N ASP A 540 -30.45 7.85 31.08
CA ASP A 540 -31.87 7.87 30.70
C ASP A 540 -32.71 6.75 31.36
N THR A 541 -32.08 5.76 32.02
CA THR A 541 -32.78 4.73 32.82
C THR A 541 -32.82 5.03 34.32
N VAL A 542 -32.28 6.17 34.75
CA VAL A 542 -32.37 6.68 36.12
C VAL A 542 -33.04 8.06 36.11
N VAL A 543 -34.29 8.12 35.64
CA VAL A 543 -35.25 9.21 35.92
C VAL A 543 -36.63 8.62 36.13
#